data_AF-A0A8X6NN83-F1
#
_entry.id   AF-A0A8X6NN83-F1
#
_cell.length_a   1.000
_cell.length_b   1.000
_cell.length_c   1.000
_cell.angle_alpha   90.00
_cell.angle_beta   90.00
_cell.angle_gamma   90.00
#
_symmetry.space_group_name_H-M   'P 1'
#
loop_
_entity.id
_entity.type
_entity.pdbx_description
1 polymer ?
#
loop_
_entity_poly.entity_id
_entity_poly.type
_entity_poly.pdbx_seq_one_letter_code
_entity_poly.pdbx_strand_id
1 'polypeptide(L)'
;MQWRSEERTFAVATYFSNLNSIIASQRAFRKKFKIAPKGPDLKSIVQQVDTFMNTGIKKNPGSSKTTMTPEDVERVRKAVLKSPKRSASKHATSLPLSSYSETNSS
;
A
#
# COMPACT_ATOMS: atom_id res chain seq x y z
N MET A 1 7.81 -3.10 -12.44
CA MET A 1 8.26 -4.03 -11.37
C MET A 1 7.64 -3.55 -10.06
N GLN A 2 6.98 -4.44 -9.31
CA GLN A 2 6.51 -4.11 -7.96
C GLN A 2 7.68 -4.29 -6.99
N TRP A 3 8.14 -3.20 -6.38
CA TRP A 3 9.30 -3.21 -5.49
C TRP A 3 8.92 -3.73 -4.11
N ARG A 4 9.60 -4.77 -3.63
CA ARG A 4 9.57 -5.24 -2.24
C ARG A 4 10.32 -4.26 -1.33
N SER A 5 9.96 -4.19 -0.06
CA SER A 5 10.63 -3.30 0.90
C SER A 5 12.14 -3.52 0.97
N GLU A 6 12.59 -4.78 0.90
CA GLU A 6 14.01 -5.14 0.90
C GLU A 6 14.73 -4.59 -0.35
N GLU A 7 14.10 -4.70 -1.52
CA GLU A 7 14.64 -4.18 -2.78
C GLU A 7 14.82 -2.66 -2.72
N ARG A 8 13.81 -1.94 -2.21
CA ARG A 8 13.87 -0.48 -2.04
C ARG A 8 15.01 -0.08 -1.10
N THR A 9 15.07 -0.73 0.06
CA THR A 9 16.11 -0.49 1.08
C THR A 9 17.50 -0.72 0.49
N PHE A 10 17.66 -1.82 -0.25
CA PHE A 10 18.94 -2.14 -0.88
C PHE A 10 19.34 -1.12 -1.95
N ALA A 11 18.41 -0.69 -2.81
CA ALA A 11 18.72 0.30 -3.85
C ALA A 11 19.14 1.66 -3.25
N VAL A 12 18.43 2.11 -2.20
CA VAL A 12 18.76 3.37 -1.51
C VAL A 12 20.09 3.27 -0.78
N ALA A 13 20.31 2.19 -0.02
CA ALA A 13 21.56 1.97 0.71
C ALA A 13 22.76 1.92 -0.25
N THR A 14 22.64 1.15 -1.34
CA THR A 14 23.71 1.05 -2.34
C THR A 14 23.94 2.37 -3.09
N TYR A 15 22.91 3.19 -3.29
CA TYR A 15 23.08 4.53 -3.86
C TYR A 15 24.00 5.39 -3.01
N PHE A 16 23.72 5.49 -1.71
CA PHE A 16 24.55 6.29 -0.81
C PHE A 16 25.96 5.68 -0.60
N SER A 17 26.08 4.36 -0.56
CA SER A 17 27.39 3.70 -0.43
C SER A 17 28.26 3.81 -1.69
N ASN A 18 27.67 4.03 -2.87
CA ASN A 18 28.40 4.14 -4.15
C ASN A 18 28.50 5.60 -4.65
N LEU A 19 28.70 6.55 -3.74
CA LEU A 19 28.88 7.98 -4.08
C LEU A 19 27.74 8.54 -4.94
N ASN A 20 26.50 8.13 -4.66
CA ASN A 20 25.30 8.56 -5.39
C ASN A 20 25.30 8.13 -6.88
N SER A 21 26.01 7.06 -7.23
CA SER A 21 26.01 6.53 -8.59
C SER A 21 24.81 5.61 -8.86
N ILE A 22 23.90 6.06 -9.73
CA ILE A 22 22.71 5.28 -10.15
C ILE A 22 23.14 4.01 -10.90
N ILE A 23 24.15 4.10 -11.77
CA ILE A 23 24.63 2.98 -12.58
C ILE A 23 25.26 1.90 -11.69
N ALA A 24 26.08 2.29 -10.71
CA ALA A 24 26.69 1.36 -9.77
C ALA A 24 25.61 0.64 -8.94
N SER A 25 24.63 1.40 -8.46
CA SER A 25 23.48 0.87 -7.70
C SER A 25 22.66 -0.12 -8.53
N GLN A 26 22.38 0.20 -9.80
CA GLN A 26 21.67 -0.69 -10.72
C GLN A 26 22.41 -2.00 -10.95
N ARG A 27 23.73 -1.94 -11.17
CA ARG A 27 24.57 -3.13 -11.35
C ARG A 27 24.59 -3.99 -10.09
N ALA A 28 24.78 -3.38 -8.92
CA ALA A 28 24.75 -4.08 -7.63
C ALA A 28 23.38 -4.73 -7.37
N PHE A 29 22.29 -4.04 -7.70
CA PHE A 29 20.93 -4.54 -7.57
C PHE A 29 20.68 -5.77 -8.44
N ARG A 30 21.05 -5.69 -9.72
CA ARG A 30 20.93 -6.83 -10.66
C ARG A 30 21.74 -8.03 -10.18
N LYS A 31 22.95 -7.79 -9.67
CA LYS A 31 23.82 -8.85 -9.11
C LYS A 31 23.19 -9.51 -7.88
N LYS A 32 22.63 -8.73 -6.95
CA LYS A 32 22.04 -9.27 -5.70
C LYS A 32 20.77 -10.06 -5.94
N PHE A 33 19.83 -9.51 -6.69
CA PHE A 33 18.49 -10.09 -6.84
C PHE A 33 18.33 -11.05 -8.03
N LYS A 34 19.40 -11.26 -8.83
CA LYS A 34 19.41 -12.16 -10.00
C LYS A 34 18.21 -11.94 -10.93
N ILE A 35 17.82 -10.68 -11.11
CA ILE A 35 16.63 -10.31 -11.90
C ILE A 35 16.95 -10.47 -13.39
N ALA A 36 15.97 -10.96 -14.14
CA ALA A 36 16.00 -11.10 -15.60
C ALA A 36 16.39 -9.78 -16.31
N PRO A 37 16.73 -9.81 -17.62
CA PRO A 37 17.34 -8.68 -18.34
C PRO A 37 16.63 -7.32 -18.20
N LYS A 38 15.31 -7.34 -17.98
CA LYS A 38 14.50 -6.17 -17.57
C LYS A 38 14.59 -5.95 -16.05
N GLY A 39 15.80 -5.69 -15.56
CA GLY A 39 16.02 -5.18 -14.19
C GLY A 39 15.40 -3.80 -13.98
N PRO A 40 15.52 -3.20 -12.79
CA PRO A 40 14.98 -1.86 -12.55
C PRO A 40 15.60 -0.86 -13.53
N ASP A 41 14.76 0.00 -14.08
CA ASP A 41 15.17 1.11 -14.93
C ASP A 41 15.92 2.17 -14.09
N LEU A 42 16.81 2.94 -14.72
CA LEU A 42 17.53 4.03 -14.05
C LEU A 42 16.56 5.01 -13.39
N LYS A 43 15.48 5.38 -14.10
CA LYS A 43 14.43 6.25 -13.58
C LYS A 43 13.75 5.68 -12.34
N SER A 44 13.57 4.36 -12.30
CA SER A 44 12.95 3.71 -11.14
C SER A 44 13.84 3.76 -9.89
N ILE A 45 15.16 3.71 -10.05
CA ILE A 45 16.11 3.88 -8.94
C ILE A 45 16.08 5.31 -8.42
N VAL A 46 16.13 6.30 -9.32
CA VAL A 46 15.99 7.72 -8.94
C VAL A 46 14.71 7.95 -8.17
N GLN A 47 13.57 7.48 -8.69
CA GLN A 47 12.29 7.61 -8.02
C GLN A 47 12.27 6.97 -6.63
N GLN A 48 12.94 5.82 -6.44
CA GLN A 48 13.04 5.21 -5.11
C GLN A 48 13.86 6.06 -4.13
N VAL A 49 14.98 6.62 -4.59
CA VAL A 49 15.81 7.54 -3.79
C VAL A 49 15.02 8.80 -3.44
N ASP A 50 14.37 9.43 -4.41
CA ASP A 50 13.56 10.63 -4.18
C ASP A 50 12.40 10.36 -3.22
N THR A 51 11.72 9.23 -3.39
CA THR A 51 10.63 8.83 -2.50
C THR A 51 11.16 8.61 -1.08
N PHE A 52 12.34 8.00 -0.93
CA PHE A 52 12.98 7.81 0.36
C PHE A 52 13.36 9.14 1.02
N MET A 53 13.96 10.08 0.26
CA MET A 53 14.35 11.38 0.80
C MET A 53 13.16 12.23 1.23
N ASN A 54 12.06 12.16 0.48
CA ASN A 54 10.88 12.99 0.75
C ASN A 54 9.90 12.36 1.75
N THR A 55 9.80 11.03 1.81
CA THR A 55 8.77 10.36 2.64
C THR A 55 9.25 9.11 3.36
N GLY A 56 10.50 8.68 3.16
CA GLY A 56 11.02 7.43 3.70
C GLY A 56 10.47 6.18 3.02
N ILE A 57 10.69 5.01 3.62
CA ILE A 57 10.21 3.72 3.09
C ILE A 57 8.73 3.55 3.45
N LYS A 58 7.83 3.89 2.52
CA LYS A 58 6.40 3.65 2.70
C LYS A 58 6.09 2.15 2.75
N LYS A 59 5.39 1.73 3.81
CA LYS A 59 4.65 0.47 3.83
C LYS A 59 3.56 0.55 2.77
N ASN A 60 3.27 -0.55 2.09
CA ASN A 60 2.09 -0.60 1.21
C ASN A 60 0.88 -0.29 2.10
N PRO A 61 0.06 0.73 1.78
CA PRO A 61 -1.19 0.93 2.48
C PRO A 61 -1.96 -0.37 2.30
N GLY A 62 -2.32 -1.02 3.42
CA GLY A 62 -3.20 -2.17 3.36
C GLY A 62 -4.55 -1.76 2.75
N SER A 63 -5.46 -2.72 2.63
CA SER A 63 -6.84 -2.38 2.27
C SER A 63 -7.33 -1.23 3.16
N SER A 64 -7.94 -0.22 2.54
CA SER A 64 -8.65 0.80 3.28
C SER A 64 -9.62 0.10 4.23
N LYS A 65 -9.53 0.42 5.52
CA LYS A 65 -10.51 -0.08 6.47
C LYS A 65 -11.84 0.59 6.14
N THR A 66 -12.92 -0.17 6.12
CA THR A 66 -14.27 0.41 6.08
C THR A 66 -14.45 1.23 7.36
N THR A 67 -14.48 2.55 7.23
CA THR A 67 -14.85 3.43 8.33
C THR A 67 -16.34 3.23 8.56
N MET A 68 -16.71 2.52 9.62
CA MET A 68 -18.11 2.43 10.02
C MET A 68 -18.50 3.75 10.68
N THR A 69 -19.43 4.49 10.08
CA THR A 69 -19.96 5.70 10.72
C THR A 69 -20.90 5.31 11.87
N PRO A 70 -21.17 6.21 12.84
CA PRO A 70 -22.15 5.95 13.89
C PRO A 70 -23.52 5.51 13.34
N GLU A 71 -23.92 6.06 12.19
CA GLU A 71 -25.18 5.74 11.51
C GLU A 71 -25.18 4.30 10.97
N ASP A 72 -24.05 3.83 10.44
CA ASP A 72 -23.89 2.43 10.02
C ASP A 72 -24.02 1.47 11.20
N VAL A 73 -23.42 1.83 12.35
CA VAL A 73 -23.52 1.04 13.59
C VAL A 73 -24.97 0.95 14.06
N GLU A 74 -25.71 2.06 14.03
CA GLU A 74 -27.13 2.06 14.39
C GLU A 74 -27.98 1.24 13.42
N ARG A 75 -27.68 1.31 12.12
CA ARG A 75 -28.40 0.56 11.09
C ARG A 75 -28.21 -0.95 11.27
N VAL A 76 -26.98 -1.38 11.55
CA VAL A 76 -26.66 -2.77 11.90
C VAL A 76 -27.40 -3.19 13.18
N ARG A 77 -27.37 -2.37 14.24
CA ARG A 77 -28.10 -2.65 15.49
C ARG A 77 -29.60 -2.84 15.26
N LYS A 78 -30.24 -1.95 14.52
CA LYS A 78 -31.68 -2.03 14.18
C LYS A 78 -32.00 -3.29 13.37
N ALA A 79 -31.15 -3.68 12.42
CA ALA A 79 -31.36 -4.88 11.61
C ALA A 79 -31.22 -6.18 12.44
N VAL A 80 -30.24 -6.23 13.34
CA VAL A 80 -30.05 -7.38 14.24
C VAL A 80 -31.25 -7.51 15.19
N LEU A 81 -31.71 -6.40 15.78
CA LEU A 81 -32.90 -6.41 16.63
C LEU A 81 -34.16 -6.83 15.87
N LYS A 82 -34.32 -6.39 14.61
CA LYS A 82 -35.45 -6.75 13.74
C LYS A 82 -35.45 -8.22 13.35
N SER A 83 -34.29 -8.84 13.18
CA SER A 83 -34.19 -10.26 12.82
C SER A 83 -33.01 -10.95 13.50
N PRO A 84 -33.14 -11.30 14.79
CA PRO A 84 -32.03 -11.84 15.59
C PRO A 84 -31.54 -13.21 15.10
N LYS A 85 -32.40 -13.97 14.42
CA LYS A 85 -32.09 -15.31 13.89
C LYS A 85 -31.36 -15.28 12.54
N ARG A 86 -31.23 -14.12 11.88
CA ARG A 86 -30.50 -14.01 10.61
C ARG A 86 -28.99 -14.06 10.88
N SER A 87 -28.27 -14.76 10.02
CA SER A 87 -26.80 -14.80 10.06
C SER A 87 -26.20 -13.45 9.67
N ALA A 88 -24.98 -13.20 10.13
CA ALA A 88 -24.23 -11.97 9.81
C ALA A 88 -24.09 -11.73 8.30
N SER A 89 -23.83 -12.79 7.52
CA SER A 89 -23.76 -12.70 6.04
C SER A 89 -25.09 -12.24 5.42
N LYS A 90 -26.24 -12.75 5.90
CA LYS A 90 -27.56 -12.31 5.42
C LYS A 90 -27.86 -10.86 5.79
N HIS A 91 -27.43 -10.41 6.97
CA HIS A 91 -27.52 -9.01 7.37
C HIS A 91 -26.65 -8.12 6.48
N ALA A 92 -25.40 -8.52 6.23
CA ALA A 92 -24.47 -7.77 5.39
C ALA A 92 -24.97 -7.57 3.94
N THR A 93 -25.58 -8.60 3.32
CA THR A 93 -26.16 -8.46 1.98
C THR A 93 -27.42 -7.58 1.97
N SER A 94 -28.17 -7.56 3.07
CA SER A 94 -29.40 -6.76 3.17
C SER A 94 -29.17 -5.29 3.57
N LEU A 95 -27.99 -4.98 4.08
CA LEU A 95 -27.63 -3.66 4.56
C LEU A 95 -26.75 -2.95 3.54
N PRO A 96 -27.23 -1.89 2.88
CA PRO A 96 -26.34 -0.99 2.17
C PRO A 96 -25.54 -0.22 3.23
N LEU A 97 -24.32 -0.67 3.52
CA LEU A 97 -23.33 0.11 4.26
C LEU A 97 -22.62 1.01 3.25
N SER A 98 -22.41 2.28 3.58
CA SER A 98 -21.72 3.17 2.65
C SER A 98 -20.26 2.72 2.53
N SER A 99 -19.90 2.19 1.37
CA SER A 99 -18.49 2.10 0.98
C SER A 99 -18.11 3.46 0.42
N TYR A 100 -17.85 4.45 1.28
CA TYR A 100 -17.38 5.75 0.81
C TYR A 100 -16.18 6.24 1.60
N SER A 101 -15.04 6.25 0.91
CA SER A 101 -13.92 7.14 1.16
C SER A 101 -14.37 8.56 0.87
N GLU A 102 -14.81 9.30 1.89
CA GLU A 102 -14.95 10.75 1.79
C GLU A 102 -13.54 11.35 1.70
N THR A 103 -13.07 11.56 0.47
CA THR A 103 -11.99 12.49 0.22
C THR A 103 -12.51 13.89 0.47
N ASN A 104 -11.98 14.50 1.53
CA ASN A 104 -12.03 15.92 1.90
C ASN A 104 -12.46 16.88 0.77
N SER A 105 -13.57 17.59 0.98
CA SER A 105 -13.78 18.92 0.42
C SER A 105 -13.47 19.96 1.50
N SER A 106 -12.52 20.83 1.21
CA SER A 106 -12.33 22.15 1.83
C SER A 106 -12.15 23.16 0.71
#